data_AF-A0A534NQU8-F1
#
_entry.id   AF-A0A534NQU8-F1
#
_cell.length_a   1.000
_cell.length_b   1.000
_cell.length_c   1.000
_cell.angle_alpha   90.00
_cell.angle_beta   90.00
_cell.angle_gamma   90.00
#
_symmetry.space_group_name_H-M   'P 1'
#
loop_
_entity.id
_entity.type
_entity.pdbx_description
1 polymer ?
#
loop_
_entity_poly.entity_id
_entity_poly.type
_entity_poly.pdbx_seq_one_letter_code
_entity_poly.pdbx_strand_id
1 'polypeptide(L)'
;MGRHAHGTSSTLTRRRLTAREMETRAAAVEAVAPTTPLPPGEAMAMLARRGFRPELGRPDLPFPRELDADTAERLTGRFGHYSFRLFLRGAIQRRGDFAPGEATRYLTVAQEKSLADALVELGLLVRTSRARYRFVHRATSFGPTLEWYVARELRRRLGCDVATGVKFRAPGLGGDLDVIAALEGKLIYLELKSSPPKHLTPGEVAAFFARVRRLRPDVAVFAMDTSLRLSDRVLPLLTAGLDPKCAPPRRIERDLWMLTPHLYAVSAKADLVANICRVVGEGLVALGPSH
;
A
#
# COMPACT_ATOMS: atom_id res chain seq x y z
N MET A 1 8.90 -63.75 51.12
CA MET A 1 9.40 -63.00 49.94
C MET A 1 8.33 -62.02 49.51
N GLY A 2 8.65 -60.72 49.49
CA GLY A 2 7.71 -59.67 49.07
C GLY A 2 8.15 -58.32 49.63
N ARG A 3 9.10 -57.68 48.94
CA ARG A 3 9.79 -56.46 49.37
C ARG A 3 8.85 -55.25 49.31
N HIS A 4 8.72 -54.52 50.41
CA HIS A 4 8.21 -53.15 50.39
C HIS A 4 9.26 -52.23 49.76
N ALA A 5 8.96 -51.68 48.59
CA ALA A 5 9.75 -50.63 47.97
C ALA A 5 9.33 -49.28 48.57
N HIS A 6 10.20 -48.71 49.41
CA HIS A 6 10.11 -47.30 49.79
C HIS A 6 10.42 -46.43 48.58
N GLY A 7 9.43 -45.65 48.14
CA GLY A 7 9.62 -44.55 47.21
C GLY A 7 10.44 -43.44 47.87
N THR A 8 11.63 -43.19 47.36
CA THR A 8 12.44 -42.02 47.69
C THR A 8 11.88 -40.79 46.99
N SER A 9 11.04 -40.05 47.70
CA SER A 9 10.63 -38.69 47.32
C SER A 9 11.83 -37.75 47.50
N SER A 10 12.61 -37.55 46.43
CA SER A 10 13.65 -36.52 46.38
C SER A 10 13.00 -35.14 46.24
N THR A 11 12.71 -34.53 47.39
CA THR A 11 12.37 -33.12 47.49
C THR A 11 13.66 -32.31 47.37
N LEU A 12 14.07 -32.02 46.13
CA LEU A 12 15.12 -31.03 45.86
C LEU A 12 14.64 -29.65 46.33
N THR A 13 15.04 -29.28 47.53
CA THR A 13 14.91 -27.93 48.07
C THR A 13 15.70 -26.99 47.16
N ARG A 14 15.02 -26.17 46.35
CA ARG A 14 15.67 -25.11 45.56
C ARG A 14 16.32 -24.13 46.54
N ARG A 15 17.62 -24.28 46.76
CA ARG A 15 18.45 -23.31 47.52
C ARG A 15 18.22 -21.92 46.95
N ARG A 16 17.78 -20.98 47.79
CA ARG A 16 17.72 -19.56 47.43
C ARG A 16 19.15 -19.06 47.21
N LEU A 17 19.39 -18.46 46.05
CA LEU A 17 20.66 -17.83 45.73
C LEU A 17 20.84 -16.57 46.58
N THR A 18 22.06 -16.35 47.04
CA THR A 18 22.48 -15.09 47.66
C THR A 18 22.53 -13.98 46.60
N ALA A 19 22.46 -12.72 47.02
CA ALA A 19 22.58 -11.57 46.11
C ALA A 19 23.86 -11.64 45.26
N ARG A 20 24.98 -12.02 45.87
CA ARG A 20 26.26 -12.20 45.18
C ARG A 20 26.21 -13.29 44.10
N GLU A 21 25.53 -14.41 44.37
CA GLU A 21 25.36 -15.48 43.38
C GLU A 21 24.41 -15.07 42.25
N MET A 22 23.39 -14.26 42.54
CA MET A 22 22.50 -13.69 41.53
C MET A 22 23.24 -12.71 40.61
N GLU A 23 24.03 -11.79 41.17
CA GLU A 23 24.85 -10.84 40.42
C GLU A 23 25.94 -11.54 39.60
N THR A 24 26.64 -12.52 40.17
CA THR A 24 27.67 -13.29 39.45
C THR A 24 27.04 -14.07 38.29
N ARG A 25 25.83 -14.62 38.49
CA ARG A 25 25.10 -15.31 37.43
C ARG A 25 24.63 -14.34 36.34
N ALA A 26 24.12 -13.16 36.71
CA ALA A 26 23.70 -12.13 35.77
C ALA A 26 24.87 -11.58 34.95
N ALA A 27 26.02 -11.34 35.59
CA ALA A 27 27.25 -10.89 34.93
C ALA A 27 27.85 -11.94 33.98
N ALA A 28 27.58 -13.24 34.22
CA ALA A 28 27.97 -14.33 33.34
C ALA A 28 27.00 -14.57 32.18
N VAL A 29 25.82 -13.93 32.19
CA VAL A 29 24.92 -13.94 31.03
C VAL A 29 25.50 -13.02 29.97
N GLU A 30 25.92 -13.60 28.86
CA GLU A 30 26.32 -12.84 27.69
C GLU A 30 25.16 -11.94 27.25
N ALA A 31 25.44 -10.66 27.04
CA ALA A 31 24.44 -9.71 26.61
C ALA A 31 23.80 -10.23 25.32
N VAL A 32 22.46 -10.26 25.29
CA VAL A 32 21.74 -10.66 24.08
C VAL A 32 22.23 -9.79 22.94
N ALA A 33 22.68 -10.41 21.85
CA ALA A 33 23.17 -9.71 20.68
C ALA A 33 22.19 -8.59 20.29
N PRO A 34 22.68 -7.39 19.95
CA PRO A 34 21.82 -6.27 19.62
C PRO A 34 20.84 -6.68 18.51
N THR A 35 19.59 -6.25 18.67
CA THR A 35 18.54 -6.54 17.70
C THR A 35 18.94 -6.04 16.32
N THR A 36 18.53 -6.76 15.27
CA THR A 36 18.79 -6.36 13.88
C THR A 36 18.35 -4.90 13.68
N PRO A 37 19.19 -4.06 13.04
CA PRO A 37 18.83 -2.67 12.76
C PRO A 37 17.47 -2.59 12.06
N LEU A 38 16.64 -1.64 12.49
CA LEU A 38 15.36 -1.41 11.83
C LEU A 38 15.59 -0.95 10.38
N PRO A 39 14.69 -1.33 9.44
CA PRO A 39 14.76 -0.83 8.07
C PRO A 39 14.62 0.70 8.05
N PRO A 40 15.22 1.38 7.05
CA PRO A 40 15.09 2.82 6.92
C PRO A 40 13.64 3.23 6.63
N GLY A 41 13.26 4.42 7.11
CA GLY A 41 11.91 4.97 7.01
C GLY A 41 11.00 4.50 8.15
N GLU A 42 10.25 5.43 8.73
CA GLU A 42 9.37 5.16 9.87
C GLU A 42 8.26 4.17 9.51
N ALA A 43 7.68 4.25 8.30
CA ALA A 43 6.67 3.32 7.83
C ALA A 43 7.15 1.87 7.89
N MET A 44 8.38 1.61 7.41
CA MET A 44 8.99 0.28 7.41
C MET A 44 9.40 -0.14 8.84
N ALA A 45 9.94 0.80 9.62
CA ALA A 45 10.31 0.56 11.01
C ALA A 45 9.10 0.18 11.88
N MET A 46 7.94 0.82 11.66
CA MET A 46 6.68 0.46 12.31
C MET A 46 6.22 -0.97 11.99
N LEU A 47 6.46 -1.46 10.77
CA LEU A 47 6.19 -2.85 10.41
C LEU A 47 7.15 -3.79 11.14
N ALA A 48 8.45 -3.49 11.14
CA ALA A 48 9.45 -4.30 11.83
C ALA A 48 9.17 -4.41 13.33
N ARG A 49 8.79 -3.30 13.99
CA ARG A 49 8.40 -3.30 15.41
C ARG A 49 7.16 -4.14 15.71
N ARG A 50 6.27 -4.36 14.74
CA ARG A 50 5.12 -5.27 14.83
C ARG A 50 5.48 -6.74 14.54
N GLY A 51 6.77 -7.06 14.40
CA GLY A 51 7.28 -8.41 14.17
C GLY A 51 7.26 -8.85 12.70
N PHE A 52 7.03 -7.94 11.76
CA PHE A 52 7.15 -8.23 10.33
C PHE A 52 8.61 -8.16 9.87
N ARG A 53 8.91 -8.77 8.72
CA ARG A 53 10.20 -8.63 8.02
C ARG A 53 9.96 -7.97 6.66
N PRO A 54 9.64 -6.67 6.65
CA PRO A 54 9.22 -5.99 5.43
C PRO A 54 10.43 -5.82 4.49
N GLU A 55 10.19 -6.00 3.20
CA GLU A 55 11.19 -5.73 2.17
C GLU A 55 10.58 -4.85 1.09
N LEU A 56 11.35 -3.89 0.59
CA LEU A 56 10.92 -3.08 -0.54
C LEU A 56 10.93 -3.93 -1.81
N GLY A 57 9.79 -3.93 -2.50
CA GLY A 57 9.70 -4.43 -3.86
C GLY A 57 10.56 -3.62 -4.81
N ARG A 58 10.79 -4.20 -5.98
CA ARG A 58 11.44 -3.56 -7.11
C ARG A 58 10.32 -3.14 -8.07
N PRO A 59 9.83 -1.88 -8.04
CA PRO A 59 8.65 -1.51 -8.80
C PRO A 59 8.92 -1.61 -10.30
N ASP A 60 7.92 -2.11 -11.01
CA ASP A 60 7.90 -2.23 -12.47
C ASP A 60 7.32 -0.95 -13.07
N LEU A 61 8.20 -0.02 -13.45
CA LEU A 61 7.85 1.34 -13.86
C LEU A 61 8.18 1.55 -15.34
N PRO A 62 7.36 2.32 -16.09
CA PRO A 62 7.62 2.63 -17.50
C PRO A 62 8.66 3.75 -17.66
N PHE A 63 9.51 3.96 -16.65
CA PHE A 63 10.54 5.00 -16.56
C PHE A 63 11.62 4.57 -15.54
N PRO A 64 12.81 5.21 -15.53
CA PRO A 64 13.83 4.96 -14.53
C PRO A 64 13.31 5.17 -13.11
N ARG A 65 13.76 4.37 -12.15
CA ARG A 65 13.33 4.51 -10.74
C ARG A 65 13.69 5.85 -10.14
N GLU A 66 14.84 6.36 -10.54
CA GLU A 66 15.35 7.66 -10.16
C GLU A 66 15.13 8.57 -11.35
N LEU A 67 14.13 9.43 -11.23
CA LEU A 67 13.92 10.55 -12.13
C LEU A 67 14.57 11.78 -11.52
N ASP A 68 15.09 12.68 -12.36
CA ASP A 68 15.45 14.01 -11.90
C ASP A 68 14.21 14.75 -11.37
N ALA A 69 14.44 15.77 -10.55
CA ALA A 69 13.37 16.45 -9.84
C ALA A 69 12.35 17.13 -10.77
N ASP A 70 12.79 17.72 -11.89
CA ASP A 70 11.91 18.40 -12.85
C ASP A 70 11.03 17.40 -13.59
N THR A 71 11.63 16.32 -14.13
CA THR A 71 10.89 15.26 -14.81
C THR A 71 9.88 14.61 -13.87
N ALA A 72 10.29 14.31 -12.63
CA ALA A 72 9.39 13.75 -11.63
C ALA A 72 8.20 14.68 -11.33
N GLU A 73 8.44 15.99 -11.22
CA GLU A 73 7.38 16.97 -10.95
C GLU A 73 6.41 17.14 -12.11
N ARG A 74 6.93 17.33 -13.33
CA ARG A 74 6.12 17.44 -14.56
C ARG A 74 5.29 16.18 -14.79
N LEU A 75 5.89 15.00 -14.57
CA LEU A 75 5.18 13.74 -14.67
C LEU A 75 4.07 13.62 -13.62
N THR A 76 4.34 14.02 -12.37
CA THR A 76 3.37 14.02 -11.27
C THR A 76 2.18 14.93 -11.56
N GLY A 77 2.43 16.13 -12.08
CA GLY A 77 1.37 17.05 -12.51
C GLY A 77 0.44 16.42 -13.54
N ARG A 78 0.98 15.65 -14.49
CA ARG A 78 0.17 14.91 -15.47
C ARG A 78 -0.65 13.80 -14.84
N PHE A 79 -0.08 13.06 -13.87
CA PHE A 79 -0.82 12.04 -13.12
C PHE A 79 -2.02 12.58 -12.36
N GLY A 80 -2.08 13.87 -12.02
CA GLY A 80 -3.27 14.53 -11.47
C GLY A 80 -4.52 14.32 -12.34
N HIS A 81 -4.35 14.23 -13.65
CA HIS A 81 -5.46 14.08 -14.60
C HIS A 81 -5.81 12.61 -14.84
N TYR A 82 -7.08 12.26 -14.60
CA TYR A 82 -7.57 10.88 -14.82
C TYR A 82 -7.43 10.42 -16.27
N SER A 83 -7.57 11.33 -17.25
CA SER A 83 -7.33 11.03 -18.67
C SER A 83 -5.91 10.54 -18.94
N PHE A 84 -4.90 11.17 -18.32
CA PHE A 84 -3.51 10.74 -18.44
C PHE A 84 -3.30 9.35 -17.84
N ARG A 85 -3.89 9.06 -16.68
CA ARG A 85 -3.82 7.72 -16.06
C ARG A 85 -4.49 6.65 -16.92
N LEU A 86 -5.64 6.96 -17.52
CA LEU A 86 -6.32 6.07 -18.47
C LEU A 86 -5.47 5.77 -19.71
N PHE A 87 -4.84 6.81 -20.27
CA PHE A 87 -3.92 6.69 -21.40
C PHE A 87 -2.72 5.83 -21.04
N LEU A 88 -2.01 6.18 -19.96
CA LEU A 88 -0.77 5.52 -19.58
C LEU A 88 -1.00 4.05 -19.22
N ARG A 89 -2.08 3.74 -18.49
CA ARG A 89 -2.50 2.36 -18.22
C ARG A 89 -2.68 1.56 -19.50
N GLY A 90 -3.38 2.14 -20.48
CA GLY A 90 -3.64 1.51 -21.76
C GLY A 90 -2.38 1.32 -22.60
N ALA A 91 -1.51 2.34 -22.63
CA ALA A 91 -0.24 2.33 -23.35
C ALA A 91 0.72 1.26 -22.80
N ILE A 92 0.85 1.12 -21.47
CA ILE A 92 1.67 0.09 -20.83
C ILE A 92 1.21 -1.33 -21.21
N GLN A 93 -0.10 -1.54 -21.36
CA GLN A 93 -0.65 -2.85 -21.75
C GLN A 93 -0.35 -3.22 -23.21
N ARG A 94 0.16 -2.29 -24.03
CA ARG A 94 0.57 -2.58 -25.41
C ARG A 94 1.92 -3.31 -25.39
N ARG A 95 1.95 -4.54 -25.91
CA ARG A 95 3.16 -5.39 -25.97
C ARG A 95 4.28 -4.82 -26.85
N GLY A 96 4.00 -3.82 -27.67
CA GLY A 96 4.93 -3.23 -28.65
C GLY A 96 4.79 -1.72 -28.73
N ASP A 97 5.20 -1.15 -29.86
CA ASP A 97 4.94 0.25 -30.19
C ASP A 97 3.44 0.46 -30.34
N PHE A 98 2.95 1.67 -30.10
CA PHE A 98 1.54 2.02 -30.27
C PHE A 98 1.37 3.28 -31.12
N ALA A 99 0.31 3.33 -31.91
CA ALA A 99 -0.12 4.56 -32.58
C ALA A 99 -1.15 5.31 -31.69
N PRO A 100 -1.34 6.63 -31.87
CA PRO A 100 -2.42 7.33 -31.21
C PRO A 100 -3.80 6.72 -31.58
N GLY A 101 -4.67 6.57 -30.60
CA GLY A 101 -5.96 5.88 -30.68
C GLY A 101 -5.90 4.39 -30.31
N GLU A 102 -4.71 3.85 -30.10
CA GLU A 102 -4.51 2.44 -29.73
C GLU A 102 -4.33 2.21 -28.22
N ALA A 103 -4.00 3.25 -27.44
CA ALA A 103 -3.72 3.07 -26.02
C ALA A 103 -5.02 2.83 -25.24
N THR A 104 -6.06 3.62 -25.50
CA THR A 104 -7.31 3.55 -24.74
C THR A 104 -8.52 3.99 -25.55
N ARG A 105 -9.64 3.28 -25.39
CA ARG A 105 -10.91 3.62 -26.05
C ARG A 105 -11.61 4.87 -25.49
N TYR A 106 -11.06 5.48 -24.45
CA TYR A 106 -11.70 6.59 -23.71
C TYR A 106 -11.21 7.97 -24.15
N LEU A 107 -10.21 8.04 -25.03
CA LEU A 107 -9.63 9.29 -25.52
C LEU A 107 -9.67 9.33 -27.04
N THR A 108 -9.66 10.55 -27.59
CA THR A 108 -9.51 10.74 -29.02
C THR A 108 -8.06 10.52 -29.46
N VAL A 109 -7.86 10.23 -30.75
CA VAL A 109 -6.54 10.12 -31.38
C VAL A 109 -5.68 11.37 -31.10
N ALA A 110 -6.28 12.56 -31.19
CA ALA A 110 -5.58 13.82 -30.94
C ALA A 110 -5.14 13.97 -29.47
N GLN A 111 -6.00 13.58 -28.52
CA GLN A 111 -5.66 13.57 -27.09
C GLN A 111 -4.53 12.57 -26.80
N GLU A 112 -4.62 11.34 -27.30
CA GLU A 112 -3.54 10.36 -27.12
C GLU A 112 -2.22 10.83 -27.72
N LYS A 113 -2.25 11.44 -28.91
CA LYS A 113 -1.06 12.00 -29.54
C LYS A 113 -0.44 13.08 -28.65
N SER A 114 -1.24 14.01 -28.14
CA SER A 114 -0.74 15.08 -27.26
C SER A 114 -0.12 14.52 -25.97
N LEU A 115 -0.73 13.51 -25.36
CA LEU A 115 -0.18 12.85 -24.17
C LEU A 115 1.09 12.05 -24.48
N ALA A 116 1.17 11.40 -25.64
CA ALA A 116 2.36 10.69 -26.08
C ALA A 116 3.52 11.65 -26.38
N ASP A 117 3.24 12.75 -27.10
CA ASP A 117 4.21 13.80 -27.40
C ASP A 117 4.80 14.40 -26.11
N ALA A 118 3.93 14.66 -25.12
CA ALA A 118 4.34 15.10 -23.79
C ALA A 118 5.29 14.11 -23.08
N LEU A 119 5.10 12.80 -23.25
CA LEU A 119 6.01 11.80 -22.69
C LEU A 119 7.31 11.68 -23.50
N VAL A 120 7.31 12.02 -24.79
CA VAL A 120 8.53 12.15 -25.60
C VAL A 120 9.36 13.34 -25.13
N GLU A 121 8.72 14.48 -24.84
CA GLU A 121 9.39 15.66 -24.27
C GLU A 121 10.03 15.39 -22.90
N LEU A 122 9.47 14.46 -22.13
CA LEU A 122 10.02 14.00 -20.85
C LEU A 122 11.05 12.86 -21.02
N GLY A 123 11.37 12.46 -22.25
CA GLY A 123 12.30 11.36 -22.53
C GLY A 123 11.80 9.97 -22.13
N LEU A 124 10.50 9.80 -21.85
CA LEU A 124 9.91 8.53 -21.38
C LEU A 124 9.40 7.68 -22.55
N LEU A 125 9.02 8.34 -23.65
CA LEU A 125 8.72 7.72 -24.94
C LEU A 125 9.72 8.16 -25.99
N VAL A 126 9.87 7.36 -27.04
CA VAL A 126 10.50 7.75 -28.31
C VAL A 126 9.51 7.57 -29.45
N ARG A 127 9.59 8.46 -30.44
CA ARG A 127 8.89 8.27 -31.73
C ARG A 127 9.61 7.18 -32.52
N THR A 128 8.84 6.27 -33.11
CA THR A 128 9.35 5.22 -33.99
C THR A 128 8.78 5.40 -35.40
N SER A 129 9.15 4.50 -36.33
CA SER A 129 8.66 4.59 -37.71
C SER A 129 7.14 4.51 -37.77
N ARG A 130 6.55 5.10 -38.84
CA ARG A 130 5.09 5.12 -39.07
C ARG A 130 4.29 5.83 -37.97
N ALA A 131 4.84 6.91 -37.39
CA ALA A 131 4.17 7.75 -36.40
C ALA A 131 3.70 7.01 -35.13
N ARG A 132 4.49 6.01 -34.70
CA ARG A 132 4.24 5.23 -33.47
C ARG A 132 5.13 5.70 -32.33
N TYR A 133 4.82 5.26 -31.13
CA TYR A 133 5.55 5.57 -29.90
C TYR A 133 5.97 4.29 -29.20
N ARG A 134 7.12 4.34 -28.53
CA ARG A 134 7.67 3.25 -27.74
C ARG A 134 8.19 3.77 -26.41
N PHE A 135 7.93 3.06 -25.32
CA PHE A 135 8.57 3.37 -24.04
C PHE A 135 10.07 3.08 -24.07
N VAL A 136 10.84 4.01 -23.50
CA VAL A 136 12.27 3.80 -23.24
C VAL A 136 12.46 2.68 -22.22
N HIS A 137 11.59 2.64 -21.20
CA HIS A 137 11.53 1.57 -20.20
C HIS A 137 10.17 0.89 -20.23
N ARG A 138 10.15 -0.44 -20.35
CA ARG A 138 8.88 -1.19 -20.36
C ARG A 138 8.44 -1.52 -18.94
N ALA A 139 7.15 -1.34 -18.69
CA ALA A 139 6.44 -1.96 -17.58
C ALA A 139 5.44 -2.98 -18.13
N THR A 140 5.07 -3.94 -17.29
CA THR A 140 4.06 -4.97 -17.58
C THR A 140 2.67 -4.59 -17.06
N SER A 141 2.61 -3.71 -16.06
CA SER A 141 1.36 -3.27 -15.45
C SER A 141 1.42 -1.83 -14.95
N PHE A 142 0.25 -1.22 -14.77
CA PHE A 142 0.13 0.16 -14.28
C PHE A 142 0.10 0.27 -12.75
N GLY A 143 -0.12 -0.84 -12.03
CA GLY A 143 -0.25 -0.84 -10.55
C GLY A 143 0.92 -0.17 -9.84
N PRO A 144 2.17 -0.63 -10.04
CA PRO A 144 3.34 -0.02 -9.41
C PRO A 144 3.56 1.44 -9.79
N THR A 145 3.11 1.84 -10.99
CA THR A 145 3.15 3.25 -11.44
C THR A 145 2.15 4.11 -10.65
N LEU A 146 0.95 3.58 -10.41
CA LEU A 146 -0.06 4.25 -9.58
C LEU A 146 0.40 4.36 -8.12
N GLU A 147 1.02 3.31 -7.57
CA GLU A 147 1.65 3.32 -6.25
C GLU A 147 2.73 4.41 -6.14
N TRP A 148 3.63 4.48 -7.13
CA TRP A 148 4.68 5.51 -7.19
C TRP A 148 4.08 6.93 -7.15
N TYR A 149 3.04 7.18 -7.97
CA TYR A 149 2.36 8.47 -8.02
C TYR A 149 1.73 8.84 -6.68
N VAL A 150 0.91 7.94 -6.11
CA VAL A 150 0.24 8.18 -4.83
C VAL A 150 1.26 8.41 -3.72
N ALA A 151 2.34 7.63 -3.66
CA ALA A 151 3.36 7.79 -2.65
C ALA A 151 4.10 9.12 -2.76
N ARG A 152 4.40 9.60 -3.98
CA ARG A 152 5.00 10.92 -4.18
C ARG A 152 4.08 12.03 -3.67
N GLU A 153 2.78 11.93 -3.98
CA GLU A 153 1.82 12.92 -3.55
C GLU A 153 1.54 12.90 -2.04
N LEU A 154 1.54 11.73 -1.40
CA LEU A 154 1.42 11.63 0.07
C LEU A 154 2.62 12.28 0.77
N ARG A 155 3.84 12.06 0.29
CA ARG A 155 5.03 12.74 0.80
C ARG A 155 4.90 14.26 0.65
N ARG A 156 4.49 14.72 -0.53
CA ARG A 156 4.40 16.15 -0.86
C ARG A 156 3.27 16.88 -0.14
N ARG A 157 2.07 16.28 -0.07
CA ARG A 157 0.85 16.94 0.45
C ARG A 157 0.66 16.75 1.95
N LEU A 158 1.11 15.62 2.51
CA LEU A 158 0.89 15.29 3.92
C LEU A 158 2.19 15.14 4.72
N GLY A 159 3.37 15.21 4.08
CA GLY A 159 4.64 15.04 4.78
C GLY A 159 4.89 13.61 5.28
N CYS A 160 4.19 12.61 4.74
CA CYS A 160 4.33 11.23 5.18
C CYS A 160 5.72 10.66 4.87
N ASP A 161 6.22 9.79 5.75
CA ASP A 161 7.18 8.75 5.32
C ASP A 161 6.40 7.64 4.62
N VAL A 162 6.83 7.19 3.44
CA VAL A 162 6.04 6.29 2.59
C VAL A 162 6.92 5.20 1.97
N ALA A 163 6.40 3.97 1.96
CA ALA A 163 6.94 2.82 1.24
C ALA A 163 5.86 2.22 0.31
N THR A 164 6.27 1.71 -0.85
CA THR A 164 5.38 1.11 -1.86
C THR A 164 5.81 -0.29 -2.23
N GLY A 165 4.85 -1.13 -2.68
CA GLY A 165 5.12 -2.50 -3.09
C GLY A 165 5.86 -3.30 -2.01
N VAL A 166 5.45 -3.16 -0.76
CA VAL A 166 6.14 -3.76 0.39
C VAL A 166 5.80 -5.24 0.47
N LYS A 167 6.80 -6.10 0.39
CA LYS A 167 6.60 -7.55 0.55
C LYS A 167 6.24 -7.85 1.99
N PHE A 168 5.00 -8.30 2.21
CA PHE A 168 4.45 -8.45 3.55
C PHE A 168 5.02 -9.65 4.32
N ARG A 169 5.50 -10.69 3.61
CA ARG A 169 6.13 -11.92 4.13
C ARG A 169 5.45 -12.49 5.39
N ALA A 170 4.12 -12.39 5.48
CA ALA A 170 3.34 -12.92 6.59
C ALA A 170 2.89 -14.35 6.26
N PRO A 171 3.24 -15.37 7.06
CA PRO A 171 2.79 -16.74 6.82
C PRO A 171 1.26 -16.82 6.69
N GLY A 172 0.78 -17.49 5.64
CA GLY A 172 -0.66 -17.64 5.36
C GLY A 172 -1.35 -16.43 4.71
N LEU A 173 -0.62 -15.33 4.48
CA LEU A 173 -1.13 -14.10 3.83
C LEU A 173 -0.26 -13.78 2.61
N GLY A 174 -0.81 -14.03 1.42
CA GLY A 174 -0.15 -13.69 0.15
C GLY A 174 -0.32 -12.21 -0.23
N GLY A 175 0.55 -11.76 -1.14
CA GLY A 175 0.49 -10.43 -1.75
C GLY A 175 1.38 -9.38 -1.08
N ASP A 176 1.65 -8.33 -1.84
CA ASP A 176 2.40 -7.16 -1.39
C ASP A 176 1.43 -6.12 -0.81
N LEU A 177 1.95 -5.18 -0.02
CA LEU A 177 1.23 -4.00 0.43
C LEU A 177 1.51 -2.87 -0.57
N ASP A 178 0.47 -2.41 -1.25
CA ASP A 178 0.61 -1.41 -2.32
C ASP A 178 1.27 -0.12 -1.80
N VAL A 179 0.72 0.50 -0.74
CA VAL A 179 1.32 1.67 -0.09
C VAL A 179 1.16 1.60 1.43
N ILE A 180 2.27 1.82 2.14
CA ILE A 180 2.31 2.00 3.59
C ILE A 180 2.92 3.37 3.89
N ALA A 181 2.27 4.12 4.76
CA ALA A 181 2.73 5.44 5.18
C ALA A 181 2.74 5.57 6.70
N ALA A 182 3.65 6.40 7.20
CA ALA A 182 3.69 6.87 8.57
C ALA A 182 3.45 8.39 8.60
N LEU A 183 2.53 8.80 9.47
CA LEU A 183 2.16 10.20 9.69
C LEU A 183 1.72 10.35 11.16
N GLU A 184 2.28 11.30 11.89
CA GLU A 184 1.93 11.55 13.31
C GLU A 184 2.02 10.29 14.22
N GLY A 185 2.98 9.40 13.94
CA GLY A 185 3.13 8.13 14.65
C GLY A 185 2.03 7.09 14.36
N LYS A 186 1.17 7.35 13.36
CA LYS A 186 0.12 6.46 12.89
C LYS A 186 0.54 5.73 11.63
N LEU A 187 0.15 4.46 11.54
CA LEU A 187 0.36 3.63 10.36
C LEU A 187 -0.87 3.73 9.45
N ILE A 188 -0.64 4.14 8.22
CA ILE A 188 -1.66 4.23 7.18
C ILE A 188 -1.37 3.16 6.12
N TYR A 189 -2.39 2.41 5.72
CA TYR A 189 -2.33 1.41 4.65
C TYR A 189 -3.31 1.75 3.54
N LEU A 190 -2.82 1.76 2.30
CA LEU A 190 -3.66 1.92 1.13
C LEU A 190 -3.54 0.68 0.25
N GLU A 191 -4.69 0.15 -0.15
CA GLU A 191 -4.82 -0.80 -1.26
C GLU A 191 -5.28 -0.02 -2.49
N LEU A 192 -4.51 -0.08 -3.57
CA LEU A 192 -4.76 0.65 -4.81
C LEU A 192 -5.22 -0.32 -5.90
N LYS A 193 -6.35 0.00 -6.53
CA LYS A 193 -6.83 -0.75 -7.70
C LYS A 193 -6.94 0.14 -8.91
N SER A 194 -6.14 -0.17 -9.93
CA SER A 194 -6.18 0.52 -11.21
C SER A 194 -7.09 -0.13 -12.25
N SER A 195 -7.66 -1.30 -11.95
CA SER A 195 -8.61 -1.98 -12.84
C SER A 195 -10.02 -1.40 -12.68
N PRO A 196 -10.87 -1.46 -13.72
CA PRO A 196 -12.27 -1.05 -13.59
C PRO A 196 -13.01 -1.84 -12.48
N PRO A 197 -13.95 -1.23 -11.74
CA PRO A 197 -14.76 -1.89 -10.70
C PRO A 197 -15.36 -3.25 -11.06
N LYS A 198 -15.77 -3.44 -12.32
CA LYS A 198 -16.33 -4.71 -12.79
C LYS A 198 -15.35 -5.89 -12.73
N HIS A 199 -14.04 -5.64 -12.66
CA HIS A 199 -13.02 -6.68 -12.54
C HIS A 199 -12.66 -6.99 -11.08
N LEU A 200 -13.19 -6.23 -10.12
CA LEU A 200 -12.95 -6.50 -8.71
C LEU A 200 -13.63 -7.80 -8.29
N THR A 201 -12.84 -8.71 -7.75
CA THR A 201 -13.28 -10.03 -7.29
C THR A 201 -13.50 -10.07 -5.77
N PRO A 202 -14.39 -10.95 -5.26
CA PRO A 202 -14.51 -11.18 -3.82
C PRO A 202 -13.21 -11.64 -3.17
N GLY A 203 -12.38 -12.41 -3.89
CA GLY A 203 -11.09 -12.90 -3.39
C GLY A 203 -10.08 -11.78 -3.13
N GLU A 204 -10.03 -10.76 -4.01
CA GLU A 204 -9.20 -9.57 -3.79
C GLU A 204 -9.66 -8.78 -2.55
N VAL A 205 -10.97 -8.62 -2.36
CA VAL A 205 -11.53 -7.96 -1.18
C VAL A 205 -11.23 -8.75 0.09
N ALA A 206 -11.39 -10.08 0.07
CA ALA A 206 -11.04 -10.93 1.20
C ALA A 206 -9.55 -10.84 1.55
N ALA A 207 -8.66 -10.81 0.55
CA ALA A 207 -7.23 -10.64 0.75
C ALA A 207 -6.89 -9.27 1.36
N PHE A 208 -7.54 -8.20 0.91
CA PHE A 208 -7.41 -6.88 1.51
C PHE A 208 -7.80 -6.88 3.00
N PHE A 209 -8.97 -7.40 3.35
CA PHE A 209 -9.39 -7.50 4.77
C PHE A 209 -8.48 -8.40 5.60
N ALA A 210 -7.94 -9.47 5.01
CA ALA A 210 -6.97 -10.32 5.69
C ALA A 210 -5.67 -9.55 6.01
N ARG A 211 -5.19 -8.71 5.09
CA ARG A 211 -4.06 -7.80 5.34
C ARG A 211 -4.39 -6.74 6.39
N VAL A 212 -5.54 -6.08 6.31
CA VAL A 212 -5.97 -5.11 7.34
C VAL A 212 -5.99 -5.74 8.74
N ARG A 213 -6.57 -6.94 8.87
CA ARG A 213 -6.62 -7.67 10.16
C ARG A 213 -5.23 -8.05 10.67
N ARG A 214 -4.33 -8.49 9.79
CA ARG A 214 -2.97 -8.88 10.18
C ARG A 214 -2.11 -7.67 10.54
N LEU A 215 -2.19 -6.63 9.73
CA LEU A 215 -1.37 -5.42 9.81
C LEU A 215 -1.83 -4.52 10.96
N ARG A 216 -3.14 -4.44 11.19
CA ARG A 216 -3.79 -3.52 12.14
C ARG A 216 -3.31 -2.07 11.95
N PRO A 217 -3.47 -1.49 10.75
CA PRO A 217 -3.17 -0.08 10.53
C PRO A 217 -4.13 0.80 11.35
N ASP A 218 -3.69 2.00 11.68
CA ASP A 218 -4.51 3.02 12.34
C ASP A 218 -5.55 3.60 11.36
N VAL A 219 -5.18 3.70 10.07
CA VAL A 219 -6.09 4.07 8.97
C VAL A 219 -5.85 3.15 7.77
N ALA A 220 -6.91 2.55 7.23
CA ALA A 220 -6.90 1.76 6.01
C ALA A 220 -7.77 2.41 4.93
N VAL A 221 -7.28 2.44 3.69
CA VAL A 221 -8.02 2.99 2.54
C VAL A 221 -8.01 2.01 1.38
N PHE A 222 -9.19 1.65 0.89
CA PHE A 222 -9.36 0.95 -0.38
C PHE A 222 -9.62 1.98 -1.49
N ALA A 223 -8.63 2.28 -2.31
CA ALA A 223 -8.71 3.31 -3.35
C ALA A 223 -8.81 2.70 -4.74
N MET A 224 -9.80 3.12 -5.51
CA MET A 224 -9.96 2.73 -6.91
C MET A 224 -9.67 3.89 -7.85
N ASP A 225 -8.75 3.69 -8.80
CA ASP A 225 -8.48 4.67 -9.86
C ASP A 225 -9.55 4.61 -10.96
N THR A 226 -10.72 5.12 -10.61
CA THR A 226 -11.91 5.16 -11.47
C THR A 226 -12.75 6.40 -11.19
N SER A 227 -13.44 6.91 -12.20
CA SER A 227 -14.50 7.92 -12.03
C SER A 227 -15.90 7.32 -11.86
N LEU A 228 -16.02 5.99 -11.98
CA LEU A 228 -17.28 5.26 -11.80
C LEU A 228 -17.66 5.20 -10.33
N ARG A 229 -18.97 5.15 -10.05
CA ARG A 229 -19.50 5.08 -8.69
C ARG A 229 -19.07 3.80 -7.99
N LEU A 230 -18.54 3.92 -6.77
CA LEU A 230 -18.23 2.76 -5.94
C LEU A 230 -19.49 2.01 -5.51
N SER A 231 -20.61 2.71 -5.32
CA SER A 231 -21.89 2.16 -4.86
C SER A 231 -22.40 0.99 -5.70
N ASP A 232 -22.05 0.94 -6.98
CA ASP A 232 -22.66 0.01 -7.93
C ASP A 232 -22.07 -1.40 -7.81
N ARG A 233 -20.80 -1.53 -7.43
CA ARG A 233 -20.11 -2.84 -7.35
C ARG A 233 -19.12 -2.97 -6.20
N VAL A 234 -18.34 -1.92 -5.96
CA VAL A 234 -17.21 -1.95 -5.02
C VAL A 234 -17.72 -1.96 -3.59
N LEU A 235 -18.62 -1.02 -3.28
CA LEU A 235 -19.17 -0.89 -1.93
C LEU A 235 -19.93 -2.16 -1.50
N PRO A 236 -20.81 -2.78 -2.32
CA PRO A 236 -21.43 -4.06 -1.97
C PRO A 236 -20.42 -5.16 -1.62
N LEU A 237 -19.33 -5.28 -2.38
CA LEU A 237 -18.30 -6.28 -2.10
C LEU A 237 -17.54 -5.98 -0.80
N LEU A 238 -17.19 -4.72 -0.56
CA LEU A 238 -16.52 -4.31 0.67
C LEU A 238 -17.41 -4.53 1.89
N THR A 239 -18.70 -4.16 1.82
CA THR A 239 -19.68 -4.38 2.89
C THR A 239 -19.83 -5.87 3.21
N ALA A 240 -19.85 -6.74 2.19
CA ALA A 240 -19.91 -8.18 2.39
C ALA A 240 -18.67 -8.76 3.12
N GLY A 241 -17.54 -8.04 3.12
CA GLY A 241 -16.32 -8.41 3.84
C GLY A 241 -16.24 -7.86 5.28
N LEU A 242 -17.17 -6.98 5.69
CA LEU A 242 -17.22 -6.43 7.05
C LEU A 242 -17.88 -7.41 8.03
N ASP A 243 -17.65 -7.19 9.34
CA ASP A 243 -18.43 -7.86 10.37
C ASP A 243 -19.90 -7.41 10.25
N PRO A 244 -20.88 -8.34 10.24
CA PRO A 244 -22.31 -8.00 10.19
C PRO A 244 -22.79 -7.04 11.29
N LYS A 245 -22.04 -6.91 12.39
CA LYS A 245 -22.33 -5.98 13.49
C LYS A 245 -21.83 -4.56 13.22
N CYS A 246 -21.00 -4.34 12.20
CA CYS A 246 -20.56 -3.01 11.83
C CYS A 246 -21.76 -2.15 11.39
N ALA A 247 -21.71 -0.87 11.73
CA ALA A 247 -22.66 0.10 11.20
C ALA A 247 -22.59 0.11 9.65
N PRO A 248 -23.70 0.42 8.96
CA PRO A 248 -23.71 0.50 7.52
C PRO A 248 -22.73 1.58 7.03
N PRO A 249 -22.08 1.39 5.87
CA PRO A 249 -21.17 2.39 5.32
C PRO A 249 -21.82 3.77 5.18
N ARG A 250 -21.12 4.79 5.66
CA ARG A 250 -21.57 6.19 5.60
C ARG A 250 -20.83 6.91 4.48
N ARG A 251 -21.57 7.61 3.62
CA ARG A 251 -20.96 8.52 2.64
C ARG A 251 -20.46 9.77 3.34
N ILE A 252 -19.21 10.15 3.11
CA ILE A 252 -18.62 11.41 3.61
C ILE A 252 -18.99 12.52 2.62
N GLU A 253 -18.54 12.38 1.38
CA GLU A 253 -18.87 13.26 0.27
C GLU A 253 -18.68 12.52 -1.05
N ARG A 254 -19.40 12.93 -2.10
CA ARG A 254 -19.26 12.39 -3.47
C ARG A 254 -19.21 10.86 -3.51
N ASP A 255 -18.02 10.29 -3.66
CA ASP A 255 -17.77 8.85 -3.74
C ASP A 255 -16.65 8.43 -2.75
N LEU A 256 -16.63 9.11 -1.59
CA LEU A 256 -15.83 8.81 -0.41
C LEU A 256 -16.74 8.19 0.64
N TRP A 257 -16.33 7.02 1.13
CA TRP A 257 -17.12 6.21 2.03
C TRP A 257 -16.31 5.83 3.25
N MET A 258 -16.91 6.01 4.41
CA MET A 258 -16.46 5.45 5.68
C MET A 258 -17.13 4.09 5.85
N LEU A 259 -16.33 3.03 5.95
CA LEU A 259 -16.80 1.67 6.21
C LEU A 259 -16.77 1.35 7.70
N THR A 260 -15.72 1.81 8.38
CA THR A 260 -15.57 1.85 9.83
C THR A 260 -14.81 3.14 10.20
N PRO A 261 -14.67 3.50 11.49
CA PRO A 261 -13.86 4.67 11.88
C PRO A 261 -12.41 4.65 11.38
N HIS A 262 -11.88 3.47 11.04
CA HIS A 262 -10.48 3.27 10.60
C HIS A 262 -10.37 2.72 9.17
N LEU A 263 -11.48 2.54 8.46
CA LEU A 263 -11.50 1.93 7.13
C LEU A 263 -12.37 2.73 6.16
N TYR A 264 -11.78 3.11 5.04
CA TYR A 264 -12.37 3.99 4.06
C TYR A 264 -12.30 3.39 2.65
N ALA A 265 -13.21 3.82 1.77
CA ALA A 265 -13.19 3.51 0.35
C ALA A 265 -13.34 4.79 -0.48
N VAL A 266 -12.50 4.95 -1.50
CA VAL A 266 -12.47 6.17 -2.34
C VAL A 266 -12.32 5.84 -3.81
N SER A 267 -12.92 6.66 -4.67
CA SER A 267 -12.67 6.64 -6.11
C SER A 267 -11.80 7.81 -6.55
N ALA A 268 -11.37 7.80 -7.81
CA ALA A 268 -10.65 8.88 -8.45
C ALA A 268 -11.56 10.00 -8.98
N LYS A 269 -12.84 10.00 -8.63
CA LYS A 269 -13.79 11.02 -9.10
C LYS A 269 -13.33 12.41 -8.62
N ALA A 270 -13.17 13.33 -9.59
CA ALA A 270 -12.53 14.64 -9.48
C ALA A 270 -11.00 14.59 -9.26
N ASP A 271 -10.52 14.08 -8.12
CA ASP A 271 -9.08 13.98 -7.82
C ASP A 271 -8.84 12.79 -6.87
N LEU A 272 -8.10 11.78 -7.32
CA LEU A 272 -7.77 10.59 -6.54
C LEU A 272 -7.00 10.91 -5.26
N VAL A 273 -6.00 11.77 -5.36
CA VAL A 273 -5.07 12.04 -4.27
C VAL A 273 -5.72 12.96 -3.25
N ALA A 274 -6.46 13.97 -3.69
CA ALA A 274 -7.23 14.81 -2.78
C ALA A 274 -8.26 13.97 -1.99
N ASN A 275 -8.92 13.03 -2.67
CA ASN A 275 -9.86 12.09 -2.05
C ASN A 275 -9.18 11.19 -1.01
N ILE A 276 -8.00 10.64 -1.32
CA ILE A 276 -7.18 9.86 -0.38
C ILE A 276 -6.79 10.71 0.84
N CYS A 277 -6.24 11.91 0.61
CA CYS A 277 -5.81 12.80 1.68
C CYS A 277 -6.99 13.17 2.60
N ARG A 278 -8.17 13.41 2.01
CA ARG A 278 -9.39 13.73 2.75
C ARG A 278 -9.78 12.62 3.72
N VAL A 279 -9.79 11.36 3.28
CA VAL A 279 -10.17 10.22 4.15
C VAL A 279 -9.07 9.83 5.13
N VAL A 280 -7.80 10.06 4.80
CA VAL A 280 -6.70 9.94 5.78
C VAL A 280 -6.91 10.93 6.91
N GLY A 281 -7.21 12.19 6.60
CA GLY A 281 -7.54 13.21 7.62
C GLY A 281 -8.74 12.83 8.48
N GLU A 282 -9.82 12.32 7.87
CA GLU A 282 -10.98 11.79 8.63
C GLU A 282 -10.57 10.67 9.58
N GLY A 283 -9.75 9.72 9.11
CA GLY A 283 -9.25 8.62 9.91
C GLY A 283 -8.41 9.06 11.10
N LEU A 284 -7.55 10.06 10.90
CA LEU A 284 -6.74 10.61 11.98
C LEU A 284 -7.58 11.33 13.04
N VAL A 285 -8.57 12.12 12.62
CA VAL A 285 -9.51 12.77 13.55
C VAL A 285 -10.31 11.72 14.34
N ALA A 286 -10.74 10.63 13.69
CA ALA A 286 -11.49 9.56 14.32
C ALA A 286 -10.68 8.74 15.35
N LEU A 287 -9.34 8.86 15.36
CA LEU A 287 -8.47 8.25 16.39
C LEU A 287 -8.34 9.13 17.64
N GLY A 288 -8.82 10.38 17.59
CA GLY A 288 -8.89 11.26 18.74
C GLY A 288 -9.93 10.78 19.77
N PRO A 289 -9.85 11.28 21.02
CA PRO A 289 -10.87 10.99 22.02
C PRO A 289 -12.24 11.48 21.53
N SER A 290 -13.26 10.62 21.64
CA SER A 290 -14.65 11.01 21.44
C SER A 290 -15.05 11.98 22.56
N HIS A 291 -15.49 13.19 22.18
CA HIS A 291 -16.18 14.09 23.10
C HIS A 291 -17.61 13.62 23.37
#